data_AF-A0A0F8XEP3-F1
#
_entry.id   AF-A0A0F8XEP3-F1
#
_cell.length_a   1.000
_cell.length_b   1.000
_cell.length_c   1.000
_cell.angle_alpha   90.00
_cell.angle_beta   90.00
_cell.angle_gamma   90.00
#
_symmetry.space_group_name_H-M   'P 1'
#
loop_
_entity.id
_entity.type
_entity.pdbx_description
1 polymer ?
#
loop_
_entity_poly.entity_id
_entity_poly.type
_entity_poly.pdbx_seq_one_letter_code
_entity_poly.pdbx_strand_id
1 'polypeptide(L)'
;MATPMLRTGYPDFFLSRLANIYTIIEDRYDRYKPVMPMMMFEAPSTRSFENISQISGFGQFTQLGENELIPHDERVQGFDIKFTHVRWGLGFKLGKHLSMDDLDRLFPQDGRDLADSALDTQETTAANHFNRAFNENFVGADGKVLCATDHPQAKACGSQKNRPTTH
;
A
#
# COMPACT_ATOMS: atom_id res chain seq x y z
N MET A 1 -30.74 13.63 -52.19
CA MET A 1 -29.62 12.69 -51.98
C MET A 1 -29.15 12.89 -50.55
N ALA A 2 -29.20 11.85 -49.71
CA ALA A 2 -28.79 11.95 -48.32
C ALA A 2 -27.28 12.17 -48.26
N THR A 3 -26.86 13.32 -47.74
CA THR A 3 -25.46 13.69 -47.58
C THR A 3 -24.80 12.69 -46.65
N PRO A 4 -23.71 11.99 -47.05
CA PRO A 4 -23.04 11.04 -46.18
C PRO A 4 -22.48 11.76 -44.96
N MET A 5 -22.95 11.36 -43.78
CA MET A 5 -22.61 11.98 -42.50
C MET A 5 -21.14 11.66 -42.15
N LEU A 6 -20.31 12.69 -41.93
CA LEU A 6 -18.87 12.55 -41.70
C LEU A 6 -18.56 12.29 -40.22
N ARG A 7 -17.70 11.30 -39.96
CA ARG A 7 -17.23 10.80 -38.64
C ARG A 7 -16.67 11.89 -37.71
N THR A 8 -16.19 12.99 -38.26
CA THR A 8 -15.59 14.10 -37.50
C THR A 8 -16.63 14.89 -36.67
N GLY A 9 -17.93 14.69 -36.91
CA GLY A 9 -19.01 15.40 -36.21
C GLY A 9 -19.51 14.80 -34.89
N TYR A 10 -19.04 13.61 -34.48
CA TYR A 10 -19.53 12.93 -33.28
C TYR A 10 -18.43 12.43 -32.31
N PRO A 11 -17.48 13.28 -31.87
CA PRO A 11 -16.57 12.90 -30.78
C PRO A 11 -17.31 12.62 -29.45
N ASP A 12 -18.52 13.18 -29.31
CA ASP A 12 -19.28 13.19 -28.06
C ASP A 12 -19.89 11.81 -27.71
N PHE A 13 -20.11 10.94 -28.71
CA PHE A 13 -20.67 9.61 -28.47
C PHE A 13 -19.68 8.68 -27.74
N PHE A 14 -18.38 8.88 -27.96
CA PHE A 14 -17.34 8.14 -27.24
C PHE A 14 -17.05 8.77 -25.87
N LEU A 15 -17.16 10.10 -25.74
CA LEU A 15 -17.00 10.81 -24.47
C LEU A 15 -18.10 10.43 -23.46
N SER A 16 -19.36 10.36 -23.89
CA SER A 16 -20.46 9.94 -23.01
C SER A 16 -20.33 8.47 -22.55
N ARG A 17 -19.83 7.58 -23.43
CA ARG A 17 -19.51 6.20 -23.06
C ARG A 17 -18.34 6.10 -22.10
N LEU A 18 -17.31 6.94 -22.27
CA LEU A 18 -16.16 6.98 -21.37
C LEU A 18 -16.58 7.39 -19.94
N ALA A 19 -17.44 8.40 -19.82
CA ALA A 19 -18.02 8.82 -18.54
C ALA A 19 -18.79 7.67 -17.86
N ASN A 20 -19.55 6.89 -18.62
CA ASN A 20 -20.28 5.73 -18.10
C ASN A 20 -19.32 4.65 -17.54
N ILE A 21 -18.19 4.38 -18.21
CA ILE A 21 -17.18 3.42 -17.70
C ILE A 21 -16.61 3.86 -16.37
N TYR A 22 -16.22 5.14 -16.25
CA TYR A 22 -15.63 5.64 -15.01
C TYR A 22 -16.57 5.39 -13.83
N THR A 23 -17.86 5.68 -14.01
CA THR A 23 -18.86 5.41 -12.96
C THR A 23 -19.01 3.91 -12.66
N ILE A 24 -18.90 3.03 -13.66
CA ILE A 24 -18.95 1.57 -13.44
C ILE A 24 -17.72 1.07 -12.68
N ILE A 25 -16.53 1.58 -13.03
CA ILE A 25 -15.28 1.22 -12.36
C ILE A 25 -15.33 1.66 -10.90
N GLU A 26 -15.72 2.91 -10.65
CA GLU A 26 -15.84 3.47 -9.30
C GLU A 26 -16.87 2.70 -8.46
N ASP A 27 -18.08 2.47 -8.97
CA ASP A 27 -19.11 1.68 -8.25
C ASP A 27 -18.64 0.25 -7.95
N ARG A 28 -17.90 -0.38 -8.88
CA ARG A 28 -17.36 -1.72 -8.66
C ARG A 28 -16.27 -1.72 -7.61
N TYR A 29 -15.38 -0.74 -7.64
CA TYR A 29 -14.28 -0.59 -6.68
C TYR A 29 -14.82 -0.35 -5.26
N ASP A 30 -15.76 0.59 -5.10
CA ASP A 30 -16.31 0.96 -3.79
C ASP A 30 -17.21 -0.13 -3.17
N ARG A 31 -17.76 -1.02 -4.01
CA ARG A 31 -18.61 -2.13 -3.55
C ARG A 31 -17.86 -3.13 -2.69
N TYR A 32 -16.59 -3.40 -3.00
CA TYR A 32 -15.78 -4.32 -2.24
C TYR A 32 -14.98 -3.55 -1.19
N LYS A 33 -15.31 -3.77 0.09
CA LYS A 33 -14.55 -3.18 1.18
C LYS A 33 -13.15 -3.81 1.24
N PRO A 34 -12.07 -3.02 1.21
CA PRO A 34 -10.73 -3.56 1.34
C PRO A 34 -10.53 -4.18 2.73
N VAL A 35 -9.76 -5.25 2.78
CA VAL A 35 -9.39 -5.99 3.99
C VAL A 35 -8.09 -5.40 4.58
N MET A 36 -7.23 -4.84 3.73
CA MET A 36 -5.96 -4.22 4.11
C MET A 36 -6.05 -3.28 5.33
N PRO A 37 -7.05 -2.38 5.47
CA PRO A 37 -7.15 -1.48 6.63
C PRO A 37 -7.39 -2.19 7.97
N MET A 38 -7.83 -3.45 7.97
CA MET A 38 -7.94 -4.24 9.21
C MET A 38 -6.59 -4.78 9.68
N MET A 39 -5.61 -4.90 8.79
CA MET A 39 -4.29 -5.47 9.09
C MET A 39 -3.19 -4.41 9.19
N MET A 40 -3.32 -3.30 8.47
CA MET A 40 -2.31 -2.25 8.37
C MET A 40 -2.88 -0.89 8.75
N PHE A 41 -2.02 -0.05 9.32
CA PHE A 41 -2.32 1.36 9.48
C PHE A 41 -1.96 2.11 8.19
N GLU A 42 -2.94 2.79 7.60
CA GLU A 42 -2.73 3.65 6.44
C GLU A 42 -2.52 5.09 6.89
N ALA A 43 -1.42 5.69 6.45
CA ALA A 43 -1.13 7.10 6.65
C ALA A 43 -1.15 7.81 5.29
N PRO A 44 -2.04 8.79 5.06
CA PRO A 44 -2.04 9.53 3.82
C PRO A 44 -0.76 10.38 3.71
N SER A 45 -0.13 10.37 2.53
CA SER A 45 1.00 11.25 2.21
C SER A 45 0.85 11.86 0.82
N THR A 46 1.32 13.10 0.69
CA THR A 46 1.45 13.83 -0.58
C THR A 46 2.89 13.88 -1.09
N ARG A 47 3.84 13.31 -0.35
CA ARG A 47 5.27 13.36 -0.65
C ARG A 47 5.67 12.17 -1.53
N SER A 48 6.77 12.30 -2.26
CA SER A 48 7.31 11.22 -3.08
C SER A 48 7.93 10.10 -2.25
N PHE A 49 8.34 10.40 -1.01
CA PHE A 49 8.81 9.43 -0.03
C PHE A 49 8.53 9.94 1.38
N GLU A 50 8.40 9.01 2.32
CA GLU A 50 8.35 9.29 3.75
C GLU A 50 9.53 8.64 4.45
N ASN A 51 10.16 9.39 5.33
CA ASN A 51 11.20 8.88 6.21
C ASN A 51 10.64 8.86 7.62
N ILE A 52 10.67 7.69 8.25
CA ILE A 52 10.33 7.54 9.66
C ILE A 52 11.63 7.25 10.40
N SER A 53 11.99 8.16 11.30
CA SER A 53 13.13 7.99 12.20
C SER A 53 12.62 7.64 13.59
N GLN A 54 13.11 6.53 14.13
CA GLN A 54 12.84 6.21 15.52
C GLN A 54 13.73 7.07 16.41
N ILE A 55 13.18 7.64 17.48
CA ILE A 55 13.98 8.24 18.56
C ILE A 55 13.95 7.26 19.72
N SER A 56 15.12 6.91 20.25
CA SER A 56 15.21 6.06 21.43
C SER A 56 14.69 6.81 22.66
N GLY A 57 13.96 6.08 23.51
CA GLY A 57 13.50 6.58 24.80
C GLY A 57 14.62 6.63 25.83
N PHE A 58 14.25 7.02 27.05
CA PHE A 58 15.14 6.97 28.21
C PHE A 58 15.27 5.54 28.74
N GLY A 59 16.34 5.29 29.49
CA GLY A 59 16.57 4.03 30.21
C GLY A 59 15.56 3.81 31.35
N GLN A 60 15.64 2.65 31.99
CA GLN A 60 14.84 2.37 33.19
C GLN A 60 15.30 3.23 34.37
N PHE A 61 14.35 3.61 35.21
CA PHE A 61 14.64 4.30 36.47
C PHE A 61 15.41 3.36 37.41
N THR A 62 16.51 3.84 37.98
CA THR A 62 17.27 3.14 39.02
C THR A 62 16.76 3.52 40.41
N GLN A 63 16.96 2.64 41.40
CA GLN A 63 16.67 2.98 42.79
C GLN A 63 17.75 3.95 43.30
N LEU A 64 17.34 5.14 43.73
CA LEU A 64 18.24 6.10 44.36
C LEU A 64 18.30 5.86 45.88
N GLY A 65 19.51 5.92 46.44
CA GLY A 65 19.72 6.03 47.89
C GLY A 65 19.50 7.46 48.38
N GLU A 66 19.48 7.66 49.70
CA GLU A 66 19.49 9.01 50.27
C GLU A 66 20.79 9.74 49.88
N ASN A 67 20.64 10.90 49.25
CA ASN A 67 21.72 11.80 48.80
C ASN A 67 22.52 11.34 47.56
N GLU A 68 22.00 10.38 46.78
CA GLU A 68 22.56 9.99 45.49
C GLU A 68 22.23 11.00 44.38
N LEU A 69 23.14 11.14 43.42
CA LEU A 69 22.95 12.03 42.27
C LEU A 69 21.98 11.39 41.27
N ILE A 70 20.99 12.15 40.80
CA ILE A 70 20.04 11.67 39.79
C ILE A 70 20.77 11.45 38.46
N PRO A 71 20.80 10.22 37.91
CA PRO A 71 21.40 9.99 36.60
C PRO A 71 20.59 10.70 35.51
N HIS A 72 21.28 11.48 34.68
CA HIS A 72 20.71 12.08 33.49
C HIS A 72 20.97 11.20 32.28
N ASP A 73 19.98 11.10 31.40
CA ASP A 73 20.03 10.26 30.23
C ASP A 73 19.69 11.07 28.98
N GLU A 74 20.31 10.74 27.85
CA GLU A 74 20.13 11.44 26.57
C GLU A 74 19.42 10.54 25.57
N ARG A 75 18.60 11.16 24.72
CA ARG A 75 17.91 10.45 23.63
C ARG A 75 18.87 10.24 22.47
N VAL A 76 18.95 9.00 21.99
CA VAL A 76 19.75 8.62 20.82
C VAL A 76 18.83 8.45 19.61
N GLN A 77 19.26 8.88 18.42
CA GLN A 77 18.56 8.57 17.18
C GLN A 77 18.64 7.06 16.91
N GLY A 78 17.49 6.44 16.65
CA GLY A 78 17.36 5.03 16.34
C GLY A 78 17.39 4.74 14.85
N PHE A 79 16.72 3.65 14.47
CA PHE A 79 16.71 3.19 13.09
C PHE A 79 15.82 4.06 12.20
N ASP A 80 16.25 4.23 10.95
CA ASP A 80 15.54 5.00 9.94
C ASP A 80 14.98 4.06 8.86
N ILE A 81 13.72 4.23 8.47
CA ILE A 81 13.13 3.59 7.29
C ILE A 81 12.66 4.65 6.32
N LYS A 82 12.90 4.39 5.03
CA LYS A 82 12.34 5.14 3.92
C LYS A 82 11.25 4.34 3.22
N PHE A 83 10.05 4.90 3.14
CA PHE A 83 8.94 4.38 2.35
C PHE A 83 8.82 5.16 1.04
N THR A 84 8.85 4.43 -0.08
CA THR A 84 8.64 5.00 -1.42
C THR A 84 7.33 4.48 -2.00
N HIS A 85 6.46 5.39 -2.43
CA HIS A 85 5.18 5.02 -3.03
C HIS A 85 5.39 4.39 -4.42
N VAL A 86 4.87 3.17 -4.61
CA VAL A 86 4.90 2.47 -5.90
C VAL A 86 3.59 2.72 -6.63
N ARG A 87 3.68 3.13 -7.90
CA ARG A 87 2.51 3.34 -8.75
C ARG A 87 2.26 2.12 -9.63
N TRP A 88 1.07 1.56 -9.53
CA TRP A 88 0.58 0.49 -10.40
C TRP A 88 -0.33 1.06 -11.49
N GLY A 89 -0.34 0.41 -12.66
CA GLY A 89 -1.17 0.83 -13.78
C GLY A 89 -1.51 -0.35 -14.67
N LEU A 90 -2.79 -0.45 -15.01
CA LEU A 90 -3.34 -1.43 -15.94
C LEU A 90 -4.38 -0.72 -16.81
N GLY A 91 -4.53 -1.16 -18.07
CA GLY A 91 -5.53 -0.64 -18.97
C GLY A 91 -5.86 -1.64 -20.06
N PHE A 92 -7.09 -1.64 -20.53
CA PHE A 92 -7.54 -2.44 -21.66
C PHE A 92 -7.72 -1.56 -22.90
N LYS A 93 -7.70 -2.18 -24.09
CA LYS A 93 -7.84 -1.50 -25.37
C LYS A 93 -9.00 -2.12 -26.14
N LEU A 94 -9.78 -1.29 -26.81
CA LEU A 94 -10.87 -1.75 -27.67
C LEU A 94 -10.55 -1.47 -29.15
N GLY A 95 -10.77 -2.50 -29.97
CA GLY A 95 -10.70 -2.39 -31.43
C GLY A 95 -12.03 -1.92 -32.01
N LYS A 96 -11.97 -1.06 -33.04
CA LYS A 96 -13.17 -0.49 -33.68
C LYS A 96 -14.08 -1.55 -34.31
N HIS A 97 -13.52 -2.62 -34.88
CA HIS A 97 -14.31 -3.69 -35.51
C HIS A 97 -15.21 -4.42 -34.51
N LEU A 98 -14.77 -4.57 -33.26
CA LEU A 98 -15.57 -5.20 -32.20
C LEU A 98 -16.83 -4.40 -31.85
N SER A 99 -16.74 -3.07 -31.88
CA SER A 99 -17.90 -2.20 -31.67
C SER A 99 -18.87 -2.21 -32.87
N MET A 100 -18.35 -2.46 -34.07
CA MET A 100 -19.18 -2.61 -35.27
C MET A 100 -19.95 -3.95 -35.29
N ASP A 101 -19.47 -4.95 -34.52
CA ASP A 101 -20.06 -6.29 -34.41
C ASP A 101 -20.92 -6.47 -33.13
N ASP A 102 -21.33 -5.40 -32.46
CA ASP A 102 -22.19 -5.41 -31.25
C ASP A 102 -21.65 -6.22 -30.05
N LEU A 103 -20.34 -6.51 -30.02
CA LEU A 103 -19.65 -7.03 -28.83
C LEU A 103 -19.46 -5.95 -27.73
N ASP A 104 -20.06 -4.78 -27.93
CA ASP A 104 -20.08 -3.66 -26.99
C ASP A 104 -20.69 -3.99 -25.61
N ARG A 105 -21.40 -5.12 -25.49
CA ARG A 105 -21.94 -5.62 -24.21
C ARG A 105 -20.88 -6.12 -23.24
N LEU A 106 -19.68 -6.49 -23.72
CA LEU A 106 -18.56 -6.94 -22.88
C LEU A 106 -17.84 -5.78 -22.17
N PHE A 107 -18.01 -4.56 -22.67
CA PHE A 107 -17.28 -3.40 -22.20
C PHE A 107 -17.54 -2.99 -20.73
N PRO A 108 -18.79 -3.03 -20.22
CA PRO A 108 -19.05 -2.87 -18.79
C PRO A 108 -18.41 -3.96 -17.93
N GLN A 109 -18.25 -5.17 -18.48
CA GLN A 109 -17.63 -6.29 -17.79
C GLN A 109 -16.11 -6.10 -17.70
N ASP A 110 -15.46 -5.72 -18.80
CA ASP A 110 -14.03 -5.42 -18.82
C ASP A 110 -13.66 -4.27 -17.85
N GLY A 111 -14.52 -3.26 -17.74
CA GLY A 111 -14.35 -2.19 -16.74
C GLY A 111 -14.47 -2.70 -15.30
N ARG A 112 -15.39 -3.63 -15.02
CA ARG A 112 -15.52 -4.26 -13.69
C ARG A 112 -14.33 -5.14 -13.36
N ASP A 113 -13.88 -5.95 -14.32
CA ASP A 113 -12.73 -6.83 -14.14
C ASP A 113 -11.44 -6.02 -13.92
N LEU A 114 -11.31 -4.85 -14.56
CA LEU A 114 -10.22 -3.91 -14.29
C LEU A 114 -10.27 -3.37 -12.84
N ALA A 115 -11.45 -3.03 -12.33
CA ALA A 115 -11.61 -2.58 -10.95
C ALA A 115 -11.26 -3.69 -9.94
N ASP A 116 -11.71 -4.93 -10.19
CA ASP A 116 -11.40 -6.10 -9.35
C ASP A 116 -9.88 -6.39 -9.36
N SER A 117 -9.23 -6.29 -10.53
CA SER A 117 -7.78 -6.46 -10.64
C SER A 117 -7.00 -5.38 -9.88
N ALA A 118 -7.49 -4.14 -9.86
CA ALA A 118 -6.86 -3.08 -9.07
C ALA A 118 -6.92 -3.37 -7.57
N LEU A 119 -8.07 -3.82 -7.07
CA LEU A 119 -8.24 -4.19 -5.66
C LEU A 119 -7.38 -5.41 -5.28
N ASP A 120 -7.39 -6.47 -6.11
CA ASP A 120 -6.58 -7.67 -5.87
C ASP A 120 -5.07 -7.34 -5.83
N THR A 121 -4.62 -6.44 -6.70
CA THR A 121 -3.23 -5.99 -6.71
C THR A 121 -2.86 -5.28 -5.40
N GLN A 122 -3.73 -4.43 -4.87
CA GLN A 122 -3.51 -3.74 -3.59
C GLN A 122 -3.42 -4.75 -2.43
N GLU A 123 -4.43 -5.62 -2.32
CA GLU A 123 -4.52 -6.60 -1.24
C GLU A 123 -3.37 -7.62 -1.28
N THR A 124 -3.06 -8.16 -2.46
CA THR A 124 -1.95 -9.11 -2.64
C THR A 124 -0.60 -8.46 -2.32
N THR A 125 -0.39 -7.19 -2.69
CA THR A 125 0.85 -6.47 -2.38
C THR A 125 0.99 -6.23 -0.87
N ALA A 126 -0.10 -5.87 -0.20
CA ALA A 126 -0.12 -5.70 1.25
C ALA A 126 0.11 -7.03 1.98
N ALA A 127 -0.65 -8.08 1.62
CA ALA A 127 -0.52 -9.41 2.21
C ALA A 127 0.88 -10.01 2.03
N ASN A 128 1.55 -9.71 0.92
CA ASN A 128 2.92 -10.17 0.68
C ASN A 128 3.93 -9.72 1.75
N HIS A 129 3.73 -8.58 2.41
CA HIS A 129 4.59 -8.16 3.53
C HIS A 129 4.47 -9.13 4.72
N PHE A 130 3.26 -9.60 5.03
CA PHE A 130 3.02 -10.57 6.10
C PHE A 130 3.43 -11.99 5.70
N ASN A 131 3.18 -12.39 4.46
CA ASN A 131 3.61 -13.70 3.95
C ASN A 131 5.15 -13.86 3.98
N ARG A 132 5.89 -12.75 3.90
CA ARG A 132 7.35 -12.70 3.97
C ARG A 132 7.88 -12.34 5.35
N ALA A 133 7.05 -12.32 6.38
CA ALA A 133 7.44 -11.89 7.73
C ALA A 133 8.57 -12.73 8.37
N PHE A 134 8.78 -13.97 7.92
CA PHE A 134 9.85 -14.86 8.38
C PHE A 134 11.03 -14.97 7.39
N ASN A 135 10.99 -14.26 6.26
CA ASN A 135 12.00 -14.41 5.21
C ASN A 135 13.21 -13.51 5.49
N GLU A 136 14.38 -14.12 5.69
CA GLU A 136 15.66 -13.43 6.02
C GLU A 136 16.11 -12.40 4.98
N ASN A 137 15.60 -12.47 3.75
CA ASN A 137 15.89 -11.48 2.70
C ASN A 137 14.94 -10.26 2.75
N PHE A 138 13.94 -10.26 3.62
CA PHE A 138 12.96 -9.18 3.79
C PHE A 138 13.09 -8.57 5.19
N VAL A 139 14.11 -7.73 5.34
CA VAL A 139 14.47 -7.10 6.62
C VAL A 139 13.84 -5.72 6.79
N GLY A 140 13.54 -5.37 8.04
CA GLY A 140 13.11 -4.04 8.46
C GLY A 140 14.28 -3.09 8.73
N ALA A 141 13.98 -1.96 9.39
CA ALA A 141 14.95 -0.91 9.75
C ALA A 141 16.18 -1.41 10.52
N ASP A 142 15.93 -2.40 11.35
CA ASP A 142 16.86 -2.96 12.33
C ASP A 142 17.70 -4.12 11.75
N GLY A 143 17.56 -4.39 10.44
CA GLY A 143 18.25 -5.47 9.75
C GLY A 143 17.70 -6.86 10.07
N LYS A 144 16.52 -6.96 10.70
CA LYS A 144 15.87 -8.23 11.05
C LYS A 144 14.54 -8.40 10.35
N VAL A 145 14.12 -9.65 10.20
CA VAL A 145 12.80 -9.99 9.63
C VAL A 145 11.69 -9.54 10.56
N LEU A 146 10.49 -9.33 10.01
CA LEU A 146 9.35 -8.81 10.77
C LEU A 146 8.99 -9.70 11.98
N CYS A 147 9.20 -11.01 11.91
CA CYS A 147 9.02 -11.94 13.03
C CYS A 147 10.36 -12.55 13.50
N ALA A 148 11.16 -11.80 14.27
CA ALA A 148 12.46 -12.24 14.79
C ALA A 148 12.45 -12.45 16.32
N THR A 149 13.36 -13.30 16.77
CA THR A 149 13.64 -13.53 18.19
C THR A 149 14.67 -12.55 18.76
N ASP A 150 15.22 -11.68 17.92
CA ASP A 150 16.32 -10.79 18.27
C ASP A 150 16.32 -9.45 17.51
N HIS A 151 15.29 -8.62 17.74
CA HIS A 151 15.28 -7.23 17.27
C HIS A 151 16.22 -6.37 18.12
N PRO A 152 17.30 -5.78 17.57
CA PRO A 152 18.20 -4.94 18.34
C PRO A 152 17.52 -3.62 18.72
N GLN A 153 17.75 -3.16 19.95
CA GLN A 153 17.31 -1.82 20.34
C GLN A 153 18.39 -0.80 20.02
N ALA A 154 17.99 0.36 19.48
CA ALA A 154 18.90 1.45 19.12
C ALA A 154 19.76 1.94 20.29
N LYS A 155 19.25 1.84 21.51
CA LYS A 155 19.99 2.08 22.74
C LYS A 155 20.31 0.72 23.35
N ALA A 156 21.59 0.48 23.63
CA ALA A 156 22.22 -0.82 23.90
C ALA A 156 21.76 -1.61 25.16
N CYS A 157 20.46 -1.62 25.46
CA CYS A 157 19.87 -2.17 26.68
C CYS A 157 18.95 -3.39 26.44
N GLY A 158 19.15 -4.13 25.34
CA GLY A 158 18.50 -5.41 25.12
C GLY A 158 18.04 -5.68 23.70
N SER A 159 17.33 -6.79 23.54
CA SER A 159 16.72 -7.19 22.28
C SER A 159 15.26 -7.54 22.50
N GLN A 160 14.39 -7.02 21.64
CA GLN A 160 12.96 -7.31 21.66
C GLN A 160 12.69 -8.55 20.82
N LYS A 161 11.67 -9.31 21.22
CA LYS A 161 11.26 -10.54 20.55
C LYS A 161 9.78 -10.44 20.22
N ASN A 162 9.39 -10.77 19.01
CA ASN A 162 7.99 -10.92 18.61
C ASN A 162 7.70 -12.34 18.10
N ARG A 163 8.61 -13.27 18.40
CA ARG A 163 8.48 -14.70 18.20
C ARG A 163 8.94 -15.44 19.47
N PRO A 164 8.22 -16.48 19.91
CA PRO A 164 8.69 -17.35 20.98
C PRO A 164 9.93 -18.14 20.54
N THR A 165 10.85 -18.38 21.47
CA THR A 165 12.09 -19.15 21.23
C THR A 165 11.86 -20.65 21.02
N THR A 166 10.70 -21.16 21.42
CA THR A 166 10.30 -22.58 21.26
C THR A 166 8.80 -22.63 20.99
N HIS A 167 8.38 -23.45 20.02
CA HIS A 167 6.98 -23.79 19.77
C HIS A 167 6.56 -25.00 20.62
#